data_AF-A0A1H7EX35-F1
#
_entry.id   AF-A0A1H7EX35-F1
#
_cell.length_a   1.000
_cell.length_b   1.000
_cell.length_c   1.000
_cell.angle_alpha   90.00
_cell.angle_beta   90.00
_cell.angle_gamma   90.00
#
_symmetry.space_group_name_H-M   'P 1'
#
loop_
_entity.id
_entity.type
_entity.pdbx_description
1 polymer ?
#
loop_
_entity_poly.entity_id
_entity_poly.type
_entity_poly.pdbx_seq_one_letter_code
_entity_poly.pdbx_strand_id
1 'polypeptide(L)' 'MTFVDQEIAHITNAMAISLQGLAETGVPVLPAAYWRERIHKLMDGNHLVHGQLCAVDTLLRQLDGFEAVQRWSMPAGNAA' A
#
# COMPACT_ATOMS: atom_id res chain seq x y z
N MET A 1 9.89 -19.37 -8.40
CA MET A 1 9.12 -18.14 -8.13
C MET A 1 8.05 -18.01 -9.19
N THR A 2 6.79 -17.85 -8.80
CA THR A 2 5.69 -17.63 -9.76
C THR A 2 5.63 -16.15 -10.17
N PHE A 3 4.94 -15.86 -11.27
CA PHE A 3 4.68 -14.48 -11.71
C PHE A 3 4.01 -13.64 -10.62
N VAL A 4 3.06 -14.25 -9.89
CA VAL A 4 2.33 -13.62 -8.78
C VAL A 4 3.25 -13.26 -7.61
N ASP A 5 4.21 -14.13 -7.26
CA ASP A 5 5.16 -13.82 -6.18
C ASP A 5 6.04 -12.62 -6.54
N GLN A 6 6.43 -12.50 -7.81
CA GLN A 6 7.16 -11.34 -8.33
C GLN A 6 6.31 -10.07 -8.34
N GLU A 7 5.04 -10.17 -8.72
CA GLU A 7 4.11 -9.03 -8.68
C GLU A 7 3.89 -8.53 -7.24
N ILE A 8 3.73 -9.44 -6.27
CA ILE A 8 3.60 -9.08 -4.85
C ILE A 8 4.90 -8.39 -4.36
N ALA A 9 6.07 -8.95 -4.67
CA ALA A 9 7.34 -8.35 -4.29
C ALA A 9 7.54 -6.98 -4.95
N HIS A 10 7.12 -6.84 -6.21
CA HIS A 10 7.18 -5.58 -6.95
C HIS A 10 6.26 -4.52 -6.33
N ILE A 11 5.01 -4.85 -6.04
CA ILE A 11 4.06 -3.95 -5.39
C ILE A 11 4.58 -3.54 -4.01
N THR A 12 5.13 -4.48 -3.25
CA THR A 12 5.73 -4.21 -1.92
C THR A 12 6.81 -3.13 -2.02
N ASN A 13 7.77 -3.32 -2.93
CA ASN A 13 8.88 -2.39 -3.09
C ASN A 13 8.44 -1.04 -3.65
N ALA A 14 7.58 -1.04 -4.67
CA ALA A 14 7.08 0.19 -5.30
C ALA A 14 6.21 1.02 -4.35
N MET A 15 5.41 0.35 -3.52
CA MET A 15 4.65 0.97 -2.44
C MET A 15 5.60 1.62 -1.43
N ALA A 16 6.57 0.87 -0.89
CA ALA A 16 7.52 1.40 0.09
C ALA A 16 8.27 2.64 -0.43
N ILE A 17 8.75 2.61 -1.68
CA ILE A 17 9.41 3.74 -2.33
C ILE A 17 8.46 4.94 -2.47
N SER A 18 7.21 4.71 -2.89
CA SER A 18 6.22 5.79 -3.06
C SER A 18 5.86 6.45 -1.73
N LEU A 19 5.77 5.66 -0.66
CA LEU A 19 5.47 6.13 0.69
C LEU A 19 6.66 6.85 1.34
N GLN A 20 7.90 6.40 1.09
CA GLN A 20 9.11 7.16 1.49
C GLN A 20 9.21 8.48 0.74
N GLY A 21 8.89 8.50 -0.56
CA GLY A 21 8.87 9.72 -1.37
C GLY A 21 7.90 10.78 -0.82
N LEU A 22 6.79 10.38 -0.22
CA LEU A 22 5.87 11.30 0.49
C LEU A 22 6.53 11.95 1.71
N ALA A 23 7.33 11.20 2.48
CA ALA A 23 8.05 11.75 3.63
C ALA A 23 9.15 12.73 3.23
N GLU A 24 9.81 12.51 2.08
CA GLU A 24 10.92 13.36 1.64
C GLU A 24 10.48 14.57 0.79
N THR A 25 9.45 14.41 -0.03
CA THR A 25 9.01 15.44 -1.00
C THR A 25 7.70 16.12 -0.62
N GLY A 26 6.98 15.62 0.39
CA GLY A 26 5.69 16.17 0.84
C GLY A 26 4.52 15.89 -0.11
N VAL A 27 4.77 15.28 -1.28
CA VAL A 27 3.73 14.90 -2.25
C VAL A 27 3.83 13.39 -2.51
N PRO A 28 2.78 12.60 -2.22
CA PRO A 28 2.83 11.19 -2.55
C PRO A 28 2.78 11.05 -4.07
N VAL A 29 3.76 10.36 -4.66
CA VAL A 29 3.72 10.01 -6.08
C VAL A 29 2.43 9.26 -6.41
N LEU A 30 1.96 8.40 -5.50
CA LEU A 30 0.68 7.70 -5.58
C LEU A 30 0.04 7.63 -4.18
N PRO A 31 -1.27 7.92 -4.04
CA PRO A 31 -1.97 7.84 -2.77
C PRO A 31 -2.17 6.38 -2.31
N ALA A 32 -2.34 6.18 -1.00
CA ALA A 32 -2.63 4.86 -0.41
C ALA A 32 -3.81 4.15 -1.08
N ALA A 33 -4.88 4.89 -1.38
CA ALA A 33 -6.07 4.38 -2.06
C ALA A 33 -5.75 3.70 -3.41
N TYR A 34 -4.77 4.22 -4.16
CA TYR A 34 -4.36 3.65 -5.45
C TYR A 34 -3.72 2.27 -5.27
N TRP A 35 -2.85 2.12 -4.27
CA TRP A 35 -2.20 0.85 -3.97
C TRP A 35 -3.22 -0.20 -3.50
N ARG A 36 -4.21 0.23 -2.69
CA ARG A 36 -5.31 -0.64 -2.26
C ARG A 36 -6.09 -1.19 -3.46
N GLU A 37 -6.46 -0.33 -4.41
CA GLU A 37 -7.16 -0.75 -5.63
C GLU A 37 -6.32 -1.71 -6.48
N ARG A 38 -5.01 -1.44 -6.60
CA ARG A 38 -4.08 -2.31 -7.33
C ARG A 38 -3.93 -3.69 -6.69
N ILE A 39 -3.87 -3.77 -5.36
CA ILE A 39 -3.86 -5.04 -4.62
C ILE A 39 -5.17 -5.79 -4.83
N HIS A 40 -6.33 -5.12 -4.78
CA HIS A 40 -7.61 -5.76 -5.06
C HIS A 40 -7.70 -6.32 -6.49
N LYS A 41 -7.18 -5.59 -7.49
CA LYS A 41 -7.11 -6.10 -8.87
C LYS A 41 -6.21 -7.33 -9.01
N LEU A 42 -5.10 -7.38 -8.28
CA LEU A 42 -4.24 -8.56 -8.24
C LEU A 42 -4.98 -9.78 -7.66
N MET A 43 -5.79 -9.56 -6.62
CA MET A 43 -6.62 -10.63 -6.03
C MET A 43 -7.73 -11.09 -6.96
N ASP A 44 -8.34 -10.18 -7.72
CA ASP A 44 -9.44 -10.49 -8.64
C ASP A 44 -8.96 -11.28 -9.88
N GLY A 45 -7.77 -10.93 -10.39
CA GLY A 45 -7.20 -11.54 -11.60
C GLY A 45 -6.49 -12.88 -11.41
N ASN A 46 -6.12 -13.26 -10.18
CA ASN A 46 -5.28 -14.43 -9.92
C ASN A 46 -5.78 -15.30 -8.77
N HIS A 47 -5.67 -16.63 -8.95
CA HIS A 47 -5.92 -17.58 -7.87
C HIS A 47 -4.73 -17.58 -6.90
N LEU A 48 -4.85 -16.82 -5.82
CA LEU A 48 -3.80 -16.69 -4.82
C LEU A 48 -3.75 -17.93 -3.91
N VAL A 49 -2.55 -18.47 -3.71
CA VAL A 49 -2.33 -19.50 -2.69
C VAL A 49 -2.17 -18.87 -1.31
N HIS A 50 -2.29 -19.68 -0.26
CA HIS A 50 -2.26 -19.20 1.13
C HIS A 50 -1.04 -18.31 1.46
N GLY A 51 0.16 -18.67 1.00
CA GLY A 51 1.36 -17.85 1.20
C GLY A 51 1.27 -16.46 0.55
N GLN A 52 0.63 -16.37 -0.61
CA GLN A 52 0.43 -15.11 -1.33
C GLN A 52 -0.65 -14.26 -0.65
N LEU A 53 -1.72 -14.88 -0.15
CA LEU A 53 -2.74 -14.20 0.65
C LEU A 53 -2.14 -13.59 1.92
N CYS A 54 -1.27 -14.32 2.64
CA CYS A 54 -0.57 -13.78 3.80
C CYS A 54 0.30 -12.56 3.46
N ALA A 55 0.98 -12.59 2.31
CA ALA A 55 1.78 -11.47 1.84
C ALA A 55 0.92 -10.25 1.47
N VAL A 56 -0.20 -10.47 0.78
CA VAL A 56 -1.18 -9.44 0.44
C VAL A 56 -1.83 -8.82 1.69
N ASP A 57 -2.24 -9.63 2.65
CA ASP A 57 -2.81 -9.15 3.92
C ASP A 57 -1.81 -8.29 4.70
N THR A 58 -0.53 -8.68 4.69
CA THR A 58 0.55 -7.90 5.30
C THR A 58 0.74 -6.55 4.59
N LEU A 59 0.55 -6.49 3.27
CA LEU A 59 0.60 -5.22 2.52
C LEU A 59 -0.58 -4.30 2.87
N LEU A 60 -1.79 -4.85 2.95
CA LEU A 60 -2.99 -4.09 3.31
C LEU A 60 -2.85 -3.49 4.72
N ARG A 61 -2.36 -4.26 5.69
CA ARG A 61 -2.11 -3.75 7.06
C ARG A 61 -1.07 -2.62 7.10
N GLN A 62 -0.03 -2.68 6.28
CA GLN A 62 0.96 -1.59 6.16
C GLN A 62 0.33 -0.32 5.59
N LEU A 63 -0.55 -0.46 4.59
CA LEU A 63 -1.32 0.63 4.02
C LEU A 63 -2.24 1.29 5.05
N ASP A 64 -3.03 0.49 5.78
CA ASP A 64 -3.92 1.00 6.83
C ASP A 64 -3.12 1.73 7.93
N GLY A 65 -1.96 1.20 8.33
CA GLY A 65 -1.07 1.85 9.27
C GLY A 65 -0.52 3.19 8.77
N PHE A 66 -0.14 3.25 7.49
CA PHE A 66 0.33 4.49 6.86
C PHE A 66 -0.78 5.53 6.75
N GLU A 67 -1.98 5.14 6.32
CA GLU A 67 -3.15 6.03 6.27
C GLU A 67 -3.51 6.58 7.64
N ALA A 68 -3.41 5.75 8.69
CA ALA A 68 -3.60 6.19 10.07
C ALA A 68 -2.55 7.23 10.50
N VAL A 69 -1.27 7.01 10.19
CA VAL A 69 -0.19 7.97 10.49
C VAL A 69 -0.37 9.26 9.69
N GLN A 70 -0.71 9.20 8.40
CA GLN A 70 -1.00 10.37 7.58
C GLN A 70 -2.19 11.17 8.11
N ARG A 71 -3.27 10.48 8.51
CA ARG A 71 -4.44 11.10 9.15
C ARG A 71 -4.06 11.79 10.46
N TRP A 72 -3.11 11.26 11.21
CA TRP A 72 -2.61 11.87 12.45
C TRP A 72 -1.58 12.99 12.20
N SER A 73 -0.91 12.97 11.05
CA SER A 73 0.07 13.98 10.65
C SER A 73 -0.57 15.24 10.05
N MET A 74 -1.82 15.16 9.58
CA MET A 74 -2.65 16.34 9.34
C MET A 74 -3.01 16.96 10.69
N PRO A 75 -2.54 18.18 11.03
CA PRO A 75 -3.07 18.86 12.20
C PRO A 75 -4.57 19.06 11.95
N ALA A 76 -5.40 18.61 12.88
CA ALA A 76 -6.81 18.96 12.95
C ALA A 76 -6.92 20.49 13.18
N GLY A 77 -6.67 21.26 12.12
CA GLY A 77 -6.69 22.70 12.10
C GLY A 77 -8.09 23.19 11.76
N ASN A 78 -8.81 23.56 12.81
CA ASN A 78 -9.95 24.48 12.83
C ASN A 78 -11.35 23.92 12.49
N ALA A 79 -11.98 23.32 13.49
CA ALA A 79 -13.43 23.40 13.67
C ALA A 79 -13.72 23.77 15.13
N ALA A 80 -13.64 25.07 15.43
CA ALA A 80 -14.21 25.70 16.63
C ALA A 80 -14.53 27.16 16.32
#